data_AF-A0A0T0Q081-F1
#
_entry.id   AF-A0A0T0Q081-F1
#
_cell.length_a   1.000
_cell.length_b   1.000
_cell.length_c   1.000
_cell.angle_alpha   90.00
_cell.angle_beta   90.00
_cell.angle_gamma   90.00
#
_symmetry.space_group_name_H-M   'P 1'
#
loop_
_entity.id
_entity.type
_entity.pdbx_description
1 polymer ?
#
loop_
_entity_poly.entity_id
_entity_poly.type
_entity_poly.pdbx_seq_one_letter_code
_entity_poly.pdbx_strand_id
1 'polypeptide(L)'
;MTGFFARMSPFRAWRDLRDHVVGRGPQELWFLAAAIAITAFLIFAFVKDSHFEKVYRPQITYVKQWKLDRTDAEIVAQQKIDQVQRDRDEAQLKKQQDAVRAQFKKLDDQLSSMGL
;
A
#
# COMPACT_ATOMS: atom_id res chain seq x y z
N MET A 1 -53.53 15.56 0.95
CA MET A 1 -52.29 16.15 1.51
C MET A 1 -51.15 15.15 1.37
N THR A 2 -50.23 15.33 0.42
CA THR A 2 -49.05 14.47 0.28
C THR A 2 -48.01 14.88 1.31
N GLY A 3 -47.88 14.09 2.38
CA GLY A 3 -46.96 14.33 3.48
C GLY A 3 -45.49 14.39 3.05
N PHE A 4 -44.69 15.17 3.76
CA PHE A 4 -43.25 15.40 3.52
C PHE A 4 -42.46 14.10 3.25
N PHE A 5 -42.69 13.08 4.06
CA PHE A 5 -42.01 11.77 3.94
C PHE A 5 -42.38 10.99 2.68
N ALA A 6 -43.56 11.24 2.08
CA ALA A 6 -43.92 10.60 0.82
C ALA A 6 -43.06 11.10 -0.36
N ARG A 7 -42.43 12.28 -0.24
CA ARG A 7 -41.49 12.81 -1.23
C ARG A 7 -40.08 12.24 -1.08
N MET A 8 -39.72 11.78 0.12
CA MET A 8 -38.47 11.09 0.43
C MET A 8 -38.62 9.57 0.32
N SER A 9 -39.31 9.09 -0.72
CA SER A 9 -39.46 7.65 -0.95
C SER A 9 -38.25 7.11 -1.72
N PRO A 10 -37.46 6.20 -1.15
CA PRO A 10 -36.28 5.63 -1.84
C PRO A 10 -36.68 4.85 -3.11
N PHE A 11 -37.86 4.23 -3.11
CA PHE A 11 -38.40 3.56 -4.28
C PHE A 11 -38.75 4.52 -5.42
N ARG A 12 -39.24 5.73 -5.10
CA ARG A 12 -39.47 6.77 -6.11
C ARG A 12 -38.17 7.30 -6.67
N ALA A 13 -37.17 7.53 -5.82
CA ALA A 13 -35.84 7.99 -6.24
C ALA A 13 -35.12 6.97 -7.14
N TRP A 14 -35.20 5.68 -6.81
CA TRP A 14 -34.66 4.62 -7.66
C TRP A 14 -35.32 4.57 -9.04
N ARG A 15 -36.66 4.66 -9.08
CA ARG A 15 -37.40 4.65 -10.34
C ARG A 15 -37.07 5.88 -11.20
N ASP A 16 -37.01 7.05 -10.58
CA ASP A 16 -36.61 8.31 -11.24
C ASP A 16 -35.19 8.23 -11.82
N LEU A 17 -34.24 7.71 -11.04
CA LEU A 17 -32.86 7.48 -11.50
C LEU A 17 -32.83 6.49 -12.67
N ARG A 18 -33.56 5.38 -12.59
CA ARG A 18 -33.64 4.39 -13.68
C ARG A 18 -34.18 5.04 -14.95
N ASP A 19 -35.29 5.76 -14.85
CA ASP A 19 -35.95 6.39 -15.99
C ASP A 19 -35.01 7.43 -16.65
N HIS A 20 -34.29 8.20 -15.83
CA HIS A 20 -33.27 9.15 -16.29
C HIS A 20 -32.06 8.48 -16.97
N VAL A 21 -31.63 7.32 -16.49
CA VAL A 21 -30.50 6.57 -17.08
C VAL A 21 -30.92 5.87 -18.38
N VAL A 22 -32.10 5.26 -18.42
CA VAL A 22 -32.61 4.54 -19.61
C VAL A 22 -32.97 5.50 -20.75
N GLY A 23 -33.39 6.73 -20.44
CA GLY A 23 -33.71 7.75 -21.45
C GLY A 23 -32.50 8.35 -22.18
N ARG A 24 -31.26 7.97 -21.81
CA ARG A 24 -30.03 8.53 -22.38
C ARG A 24 -29.54 7.77 -23.60
N GLY A 25 -28.73 8.45 -24.41
CA GLY A 25 -28.07 7.84 -25.57
C GLY A 25 -27.07 6.75 -25.15
N PRO A 26 -26.82 5.74 -26.00
CA PRO A 26 -25.93 4.63 -25.69
C PRO A 26 -24.49 5.07 -25.37
N GLN A 27 -24.02 6.18 -25.96
CA GLN A 27 -22.69 6.74 -25.69
C GLN A 27 -22.55 7.23 -24.24
N GLU A 28 -23.57 7.90 -23.71
CA GLU A 28 -23.55 8.40 -22.32
C GLU A 28 -23.52 7.24 -21.32
N LEU A 29 -24.20 6.12 -21.63
CA LEU A 29 -24.16 4.91 -20.81
C LEU A 29 -22.77 4.27 -20.82
N TRP A 30 -22.08 4.26 -21.96
CA TRP A 30 -20.70 3.79 -22.04
C TRP A 30 -19.74 4.65 -21.22
N PHE A 31 -19.88 5.98 -21.25
CA PHE A 31 -19.07 6.86 -20.41
C PHE A 31 -19.37 6.68 -18.92
N LEU A 32 -20.64 6.50 -18.55
CA LEU A 32 -21.03 6.19 -17.17
C LEU A 32 -20.41 4.86 -16.71
N ALA A 33 -20.51 3.81 -17.53
CA ALA A 33 -19.93 2.51 -17.23
C ALA A 33 -18.41 2.59 -17.10
N ALA A 34 -17.73 3.31 -17.99
CA ALA A 34 -16.29 3.52 -17.92
C ALA A 34 -15.88 4.28 -16.65
N ALA A 35 -16.60 5.33 -16.28
CA ALA A 35 -16.32 6.09 -15.05
C ALA A 35 -16.45 5.22 -13.80
N ILE A 36 -17.52 4.41 -13.69
CA ILE A 36 -17.73 3.46 -12.60
C ILE A 36 -16.62 2.39 -12.61
N ALA A 37 -16.27 1.86 -13.77
CA ALA A 37 -15.25 0.82 -13.90
C ALA A 37 -13.87 1.32 -13.46
N ILE A 38 -13.45 2.50 -13.91
CA ILE A 38 -12.15 3.08 -13.54
C ILE A 38 -12.09 3.37 -12.04
N THR A 39 -13.14 3.97 -11.49
CA THR A 39 -13.18 4.26 -10.05
C THR A 39 -13.19 2.99 -9.19
N ALA A 40 -14.02 2.01 -9.55
CA ALA A 40 -14.04 0.72 -8.87
C ALA A 40 -12.70 -0.02 -8.98
N PHE A 41 -12.05 0.03 -10.14
CA PHE A 41 -10.73 -0.55 -10.36
C PHE A 41 -9.67 0.07 -9.45
N LEU A 42 -9.64 1.40 -9.34
CA LEU A 42 -8.69 2.08 -8.45
C LEU A 42 -8.91 1.68 -6.99
N ILE A 43 -10.17 1.71 -6.52
CA ILE A 43 -10.51 1.27 -5.15
C ILE A 43 -10.08 -0.18 -4.95
N PHE A 44 -10.37 -1.07 -5.89
CA PHE A 44 -9.98 -2.47 -5.82
C PHE A 44 -8.46 -2.65 -5.75
N ALA A 45 -7.70 -1.94 -6.59
CA ALA A 45 -6.25 -1.98 -6.59
C ALA A 45 -5.68 -1.56 -5.23
N PHE A 46 -6.17 -0.45 -4.68
CA PHE A 46 -5.78 0.01 -3.34
C PHE A 46 -6.15 -1.00 -2.25
N VAL A 47 -7.37 -1.55 -2.26
CA VAL A 47 -7.79 -2.56 -1.28
C VAL A 47 -6.92 -3.82 -1.38
N LYS A 48 -6.57 -4.24 -2.60
CA LYS A 48 -5.76 -5.43 -2.83
C LYS A 48 -4.29 -5.23 -2.42
N ASP A 49 -3.76 -4.04 -2.63
CA ASP A 49 -2.38 -3.66 -2.29
C ASP A 49 -2.24 -3.16 -0.85
N SER A 50 -3.35 -2.80 -0.19
CA SER A 50 -3.34 -2.34 1.20
C SER A 50 -2.99 -3.48 2.16
N HIS A 51 -1.70 -3.65 2.40
CA HIS A 51 -1.20 -4.46 3.48
C HIS A 51 -1.23 -3.62 4.76
N PHE A 52 -2.29 -3.74 5.55
CA PHE A 52 -2.34 -3.10 6.87
C PHE A 52 -1.30 -3.76 7.78
N GLU A 53 -0.27 -3.01 8.17
CA GLU A 53 0.75 -3.48 9.11
C GLU A 53 0.09 -3.76 10.47
N LYS A 54 0.35 -4.95 11.03
CA LYS A 54 -0.28 -5.42 12.28
C LYS A 54 -0.09 -4.40 13.40
N VAL A 55 -1.16 -4.23 14.21
CA VAL A 55 -1.25 -3.53 15.51
C VAL A 55 0.11 -3.07 16.04
N TYR A 56 0.27 -1.75 16.20
CA TYR A 56 1.46 -1.10 16.75
C TYR A 56 2.05 -1.93 17.91
N ARG A 57 3.17 -2.59 17.64
CA ARG A 57 4.03 -3.15 18.69
C ARG A 57 5.13 -2.13 18.93
N PRO A 58 5.26 -1.57 20.14
CA PRO A 58 6.39 -0.69 20.41
C PRO A 58 7.68 -1.46 20.10
N GLN A 59 8.51 -0.92 19.20
CA GLN A 59 9.89 -1.38 19.05
C GLN A 59 10.62 -0.92 20.31
N ILE A 60 10.59 -1.76 21.34
CA ILE A 60 11.37 -1.52 22.55
C ILE A 60 12.82 -1.88 22.21
N THR A 61 13.57 -0.89 21.74
CA THR A 61 15.01 -1.01 21.58
C THR A 61 15.65 -0.98 22.97
N TYR A 62 15.94 -2.16 23.52
CA TYR A 62 16.66 -2.28 24.77
C TYR A 62 18.12 -1.87 24.55
N VAL A 63 18.50 -0.72 25.12
CA VAL A 63 19.91 -0.34 25.20
C VAL A 63 20.57 -1.27 26.22
N LYS A 64 21.57 -2.04 25.78
CA LYS A 64 22.36 -2.88 26.69
C LYS A 64 23.06 -1.97 27.72
N GLN A 65 22.73 -2.12 28.99
CA GLN A 65 23.49 -1.49 30.07
C GLN A 65 24.77 -2.29 30.29
N TRP A 66 25.92 -1.65 30.10
CA TRP A 66 27.23 -2.26 30.32
C TRP A 66 27.66 -2.05 31.76
N LYS A 67 28.32 -3.06 32.34
CA LYS A 67 28.90 -2.90 33.67
C LYS A 67 30.08 -1.92 33.62
N LEU A 68 30.29 -1.19 34.71
CA LEU A 68 31.35 -0.18 34.82
C LEU A 68 32.76 -0.81 34.94
N ASP A 69 32.82 -2.06 35.39
CA ASP A 69 34.04 -2.85 35.67
C ASP A 69 34.49 -3.74 34.50
N ARG A 70 33.87 -3.57 33.31
CA ARG A 70 34.21 -4.33 32.11
C ARG A 70 35.65 -4.05 31.66
N THR A 71 36.35 -5.11 31.28
CA THR A 71 37.71 -5.05 30.72
C THR A 71 37.71 -4.91 29.20
N ASP A 72 38.79 -4.34 28.63
CA ASP A 72 38.95 -4.19 27.17
C ASP A 72 38.90 -5.53 26.43
N ALA A 73 39.41 -6.61 27.05
CA ALA A 73 39.34 -7.95 26.47
C ALA A 73 37.89 -8.43 26.28
N GLU A 74 37.02 -8.15 27.25
CA GLU A 74 35.58 -8.43 27.17
C GLU A 74 34.86 -7.50 26.18
N ILE A 75 35.38 -6.28 25.98
CA ILE A 75 34.92 -5.37 24.91
C ILE A 75 35.12 -6.01 23.54
N VAL A 76 36.36 -6.36 23.24
CA VAL A 76 36.75 -6.90 21.93
C VAL A 76 36.07 -8.24 21.65
N ALA A 77 35.96 -9.12 22.66
CA ALA A 77 35.28 -10.40 22.51
C ALA A 77 33.81 -10.23 22.12
N GLN A 78 33.07 -9.34 22.80
CA GLN A 78 31.67 -9.08 22.47
C GLN A 78 31.50 -8.38 21.12
N GLN A 79 32.40 -7.44 20.78
CA GLN A 79 32.35 -6.75 19.49
C GLN A 79 32.49 -7.71 18.31
N LYS A 80 33.33 -8.75 18.43
CA LYS A 80 33.43 -9.81 17.41
C LYS A 80 32.12 -10.56 17.22
N ILE A 81 31.43 -10.88 18.32
CA ILE A 81 30.12 -11.56 18.27
C ILE A 81 29.07 -10.65 17.63
N ASP A 82 29.01 -9.39 18.07
CA ASP A 82 28.02 -8.43 17.58
C ASP A 82 28.29 -8.05 16.10
N GLN A 83 29.56 -8.04 15.65
CA GLN A 83 29.93 -7.77 14.25
C GLN A 83 29.34 -8.80 13.30
N VAL A 84 29.40 -10.09 13.66
CA VAL A 84 28.83 -11.16 12.82
C VAL A 84 27.33 -10.97 12.61
N GLN A 85 26.62 -10.52 13.64
CA GLN A 85 25.19 -10.24 13.53
C GLN A 85 24.94 -9.01 12.64
N ARG A 86 25.68 -7.92 12.85
CA ARG A 86 25.59 -6.71 12.01
C ARG A 86 25.84 -7.02 10.54
N ASP A 87 26.89 -7.77 10.24
CA ASP A 87 27.24 -8.14 8.85
C ASP A 87 26.12 -8.92 8.16
N ARG A 88 25.42 -9.79 8.90
CA ARG A 88 24.26 -10.55 8.38
C ARG A 88 23.09 -9.62 8.08
N ASP A 89 22.77 -8.72 9.01
CA ASP A 89 21.64 -7.81 8.88
C ASP A 89 21.88 -6.82 7.73
N GLU A 90 23.10 -6.28 7.62
CA GLU A 90 23.54 -5.43 6.51
C GLU A 90 23.50 -6.17 5.16
N ALA A 91 23.95 -7.42 5.11
CA ALA A 91 23.89 -8.23 3.90
C ALA A 91 22.44 -8.51 3.45
N GLN A 92 21.52 -8.74 4.40
CA GLN A 92 20.10 -8.90 4.09
C GLN A 92 19.49 -7.61 3.56
N LEU A 93 19.76 -6.48 4.21
CA LEU A 93 19.28 -5.17 3.77
C LEU A 93 19.79 -4.84 2.37
N LYS A 94 21.09 -5.05 2.12
CA LYS A 94 21.71 -4.82 0.82
C LYS A 94 21.08 -5.69 -0.28
N LYS A 95 20.84 -6.98 -0.01
CA LYS A 95 20.15 -7.87 -0.95
C LYS A 95 18.75 -7.37 -1.31
N GLN A 96 18.00 -6.88 -0.33
CA GLN A 96 16.66 -6.31 -0.58
C GLN A 96 16.74 -5.04 -1.43
N GLN A 97 17.65 -4.12 -1.08
CA GLN A 97 17.86 -2.89 -1.84
C GLN A 97 18.29 -3.17 -3.29
N ASP A 98 19.22 -4.11 -3.48
CA ASP A 98 19.70 -4.49 -4.82
C ASP A 98 18.60 -5.18 -5.64
N ALA A 99 17.75 -6.01 -5.01
CA ALA A 99 16.60 -6.61 -5.68
C ALA A 99 15.59 -5.56 -6.15
N VAL A 100 15.27 -4.58 -5.29
CA VAL A 100 14.38 -3.48 -5.62
C VAL A 100 14.96 -2.64 -6.77
N ARG A 101 16.24 -2.24 -6.67
CA ARG A 101 16.94 -1.50 -7.74
C ARG A 101 16.93 -2.27 -9.06
N ALA A 102 17.15 -3.59 -9.04
CA ALA A 102 17.12 -4.41 -10.24
C ALA A 102 15.73 -4.48 -10.87
N GLN A 103 14.65 -4.52 -10.07
CA GLN A 103 13.28 -4.46 -10.57
C GLN A 103 12.98 -3.13 -11.26
N PHE A 104 13.34 -2.01 -10.62
CA PHE A 104 13.17 -0.68 -11.22
C PHE A 104 14.02 -0.50 -12.48
N LYS A 105 15.27 -0.98 -12.48
CA LYS A 105 16.12 -0.93 -13.66
C LYS A 105 15.52 -1.71 -14.83
N LYS A 106 14.99 -2.92 -14.59
CA LYS A 106 14.32 -3.69 -15.65
C LYS A 106 13.11 -2.96 -16.22
N LEU A 107 12.33 -2.31 -15.36
CA LEU A 107 11.18 -1.51 -15.79
C LEU A 107 11.62 -0.30 -16.61
N ASP A 108 12.67 0.40 -16.18
CA ASP A 108 13.27 1.53 -16.88
C ASP A 108 13.80 1.13 -18.26
N ASP A 109 14.55 0.04 -18.36
CA ASP A 109 15.05 -0.52 -19.62
C ASP A 109 13.90 -0.89 -20.57
N GLN A 110 12.79 -1.43 -20.04
CA GLN A 110 11.58 -1.75 -20.81
C GLN A 110 10.89 -0.49 -21.34
N LEU A 111 10.71 0.53 -20.51
CA LEU A 111 10.09 1.80 -20.91
C LEU A 111 10.95 2.50 -21.98
N SER A 112 12.27 2.57 -21.76
CA SER A 112 13.22 3.13 -22.71
C SER A 112 13.19 2.40 -24.06
N SER A 113 13.07 1.07 -24.05
CA SER A 113 12.93 0.29 -25.30
C SER A 113 11.62 0.57 -26.06
N MET A 114 10.57 1.01 -25.34
CA MET A 114 9.29 1.44 -25.92
C MET A 114 9.28 2.93 -26.31
N GLY A 115 10.36 3.68 -26.03
CA GLY A 115 10.46 5.11 -26.30
C GLY A 115 9.69 6.01 -25.34
N LEU A 116 9.36 5.50 -24.14
CA LEU A 116 8.76 6.23 -23.02
C LEU A 116 9.84 6.54 -21.97
#